data_AF-A0A8S3UCU3-F1
#
_entry.id   AF-A0A8S3UCU3-F1
#
_cell.length_a   1.000
_cell.length_b   1.000
_cell.length_c   1.000
_cell.angle_alpha   90.00
_cell.angle_beta   90.00
_cell.angle_gamma   90.00
#
_symmetry.space_group_name_H-M   'P 1'
#
loop_
_entity.id
_entity.type
_entity.pdbx_description
1 polymer ?
#
loop_
_entity_poly.entity_id
_entity_poly.type
_entity_poly.pdbx_seq_one_letter_code
_entity_poly.pdbx_strand_id
1 'polypeptide(L)'
;MGLTDVAFTIKLAFYFTLFGFVLHTIGFGAPYWYAGFNTHAGLWQYCSRSTGVCVTVDISVMDRTQVDKFLAVRVLECFGLTGSVACLISICLLIFGGMCLENRFITMCNMFLFLATGTVIVIATIMFATMIILPEYVRSFTFANMNSK
;
A
#
# COMPACT_ATOMS: atom_id res chain seq x y z
N MET A 1 -2.62 -31.79 16.32
CA MET A 1 -1.61 -30.76 16.04
C MET A 1 -0.89 -30.47 17.33
N GLY A 2 0.42 -30.69 17.39
CA GLY A 2 1.19 -30.51 18.61
C GLY A 2 1.35 -29.02 18.95
N LEU A 3 1.48 -28.69 20.24
CA LEU A 3 1.72 -27.32 20.71
C LEU A 3 2.95 -26.67 20.03
N THR A 4 3.92 -27.50 19.64
CA THR A 4 5.14 -27.15 18.90
C THR A 4 4.86 -26.63 17.49
N ASP A 5 3.87 -27.18 16.79
CA ASP A 5 3.53 -26.81 15.42
C ASP A 5 2.90 -25.40 15.36
N VAL A 6 2.08 -25.08 16.37
CA VAL A 6 1.39 -23.78 16.50
C VAL A 6 2.41 -22.68 16.79
N ALA A 7 3.32 -22.91 17.74
CA ALA A 7 4.36 -21.94 18.09
C ALA A 7 5.31 -21.66 16.90
N PHE A 8 5.66 -22.69 16.13
CA PHE A 8 6.45 -22.54 14.90
C PHE A 8 5.70 -21.72 13.85
N THR A 9 4.43 -22.02 13.62
CA THR A 9 3.58 -21.31 12.63
C THR A 9 3.47 -19.82 12.96
N ILE A 10 3.29 -19.46 14.23
CA ILE A 10 3.17 -18.05 14.64
C ILE A 10 4.49 -17.29 14.45
N LYS A 11 5.63 -17.92 14.78
CA LYS A 11 6.95 -17.32 14.52
C LYS A 11 7.19 -17.11 13.03
N LEU A 12 6.81 -18.07 12.20
CA LEU A 12 6.92 -17.95 10.75
C LEU A 12 6.03 -16.80 10.22
N ALA A 13 4.78 -16.72 10.69
CA ALA A 13 3.86 -15.65 10.34
C ALA A 13 4.40 -14.27 10.76
N PHE A 14 5.08 -14.17 11.90
CA PHE A 14 5.73 -12.95 12.35
C PHE A 14 6.80 -12.48 11.35
N TYR A 15 7.69 -13.36 10.89
CA TYR A 15 8.72 -12.98 9.92
C TYR A 15 8.12 -12.53 8.58
N PHE A 16 7.10 -13.22 8.07
CA PHE A 16 6.41 -12.80 6.86
C PHE A 16 5.70 -11.45 7.03
N THR A 17 5.06 -11.23 8.17
CA THR A 17 4.41 -9.95 8.50
C THR A 17 5.43 -8.82 8.57
N LEU A 18 6.55 -9.05 9.27
CA LEU A 18 7.61 -8.07 9.41
C LEU A 18 8.21 -7.71 8.05
N PHE A 19 8.49 -8.71 7.22
CA PHE A 19 8.98 -8.50 5.87
C PHE A 19 7.98 -7.71 5.01
N GLY A 20 6.71 -8.11 5.03
CA GLY A 20 5.64 -7.40 4.32
C GLY A 20 5.47 -5.95 4.79
N PHE A 21 5.55 -5.71 6.10
CA PHE A 21 5.49 -4.37 6.68
C PHE A 21 6.66 -3.48 6.22
N VAL A 22 7.88 -4.02 6.19
CA VAL A 22 9.06 -3.28 5.71
C VAL A 22 8.88 -2.92 4.23
N LEU A 23 8.47 -3.88 3.38
CA LEU A 23 8.23 -3.62 1.96
C LEU A 23 7.12 -2.59 1.75
N HIS A 24 6.02 -2.71 2.49
CA HIS A 24 4.91 -1.75 2.42
C HIS A 24 5.36 -0.36 2.86
N THR A 25 6.15 -0.23 3.94
CA THR A 25 6.67 1.06 4.42
C THR A 25 7.60 1.72 3.40
N ILE A 26 8.47 0.93 2.76
CA ILE A 26 9.34 1.41 1.66
C ILE A 26 8.47 1.90 0.49
N GLY A 27 7.52 1.08 0.04
CA GLY A 27 6.60 1.44 -1.04
C GLY A 27 5.81 2.72 -0.71
N PHE A 28 5.23 2.79 0.48
CA PHE A 28 4.46 3.92 0.98
C PHE A 28 5.25 5.24 0.92
N GLY A 29 6.53 5.24 1.30
CA GLY A 29 7.39 6.43 1.27
C GLY A 29 8.06 6.72 -0.08
N ALA A 30 8.14 5.73 -0.96
CA ALA A 30 8.94 5.83 -2.19
C ALA A 30 8.33 6.78 -3.22
N PRO A 31 9.15 7.58 -3.93
CA PRO A 31 8.71 8.43 -5.04
C PRO A 31 8.51 7.67 -6.36
N TYR A 32 8.36 6.33 -6.35
CA TYR A 32 8.44 5.49 -7.56
C TYR A 32 7.13 4.77 -7.91
N TRP A 33 5.99 5.31 -7.51
CA TRP A 33 4.68 4.77 -7.88
C TRP A 33 4.37 5.00 -9.37
N TYR A 34 4.90 6.09 -9.92
CA TYR A 34 4.83 6.45 -11.33
C TYR A 34 6.20 6.86 -11.85
N ALA A 35 6.51 6.48 -13.09
CA ALA A 35 7.69 6.90 -13.81
C ALA A 35 7.30 7.54 -15.14
N GLY A 36 7.46 8.85 -15.24
CA GLY A 36 7.33 9.61 -16.48
C GLY A 36 8.68 9.80 -17.18
N PHE A 37 8.68 10.52 -18.31
CA PHE A 37 9.87 10.69 -19.15
C PHE A 37 11.06 11.33 -18.42
N ASN A 38 10.80 12.33 -17.56
CA ASN A 38 11.83 13.02 -16.77
C ASN A 38 11.46 13.14 -15.30
N THR A 39 10.45 12.44 -14.81
CA THR A 39 9.91 12.64 -13.47
C THR A 39 9.48 11.32 -12.83
N HIS A 40 9.48 11.30 -11.50
CA HIS A 40 9.04 10.21 -10.66
C HIS A 40 8.04 10.74 -9.65
N ALA A 41 6.93 10.04 -9.46
CA ALA A 41 5.93 10.43 -8.47
C ALA A 41 5.62 9.27 -7.54
N GLY A 42 5.55 9.57 -6.26
CA GLY A 42 4.99 8.69 -5.24
C GLY A 42 3.69 9.25 -4.68
N LEU A 43 3.23 8.64 -3.60
CA LEU A 43 2.08 9.15 -2.84
C LEU A 43 2.34 10.55 -2.28
N TRP A 44 3.53 10.81 -1.76
CA TRP A 44 3.81 12.02 -0.98
C TRP A 44 4.61 13.08 -1.73
N GLN A 45 5.41 12.66 -2.70
CA GLN A 45 6.43 13.50 -3.32
C GLN A 45 6.54 13.24 -4.82
N TYR A 46 6.91 14.29 -5.53
CA TYR A 46 7.17 14.32 -6.95
C TYR A 46 8.59 14.81 -7.17
N CYS A 47 9.38 14.04 -7.92
CA CYS A 47 10.78 14.29 -8.15
C CYS A 47 11.05 14.46 -9.64
N SER A 48 11.82 15.49 -9.99
CA SER A 48 12.36 15.66 -11.33
C SER A 48 13.70 14.94 -11.46
N ARG A 49 13.85 14.07 -12.46
CA ARG A 49 15.12 13.41 -12.80
C ARG A 49 16.16 14.38 -13.34
N SER A 50 15.73 15.40 -14.10
CA SER A 50 16.66 16.32 -14.77
C SER A 50 17.32 17.29 -13.79
N THR A 51 16.61 17.68 -12.73
CA THR A 51 17.10 18.64 -11.73
C THR A 51 17.44 18.00 -10.39
N GLY A 52 17.01 16.75 -10.15
CA GLY A 52 17.17 16.08 -8.85
C GLY A 52 16.33 16.67 -7.72
N VAL A 53 15.44 17.62 -8.04
CA VAL A 53 14.60 18.31 -7.04
C VAL A 53 13.32 17.52 -6.81
N CYS A 54 13.01 17.27 -5.54
CA CYS A 54 11.74 16.69 -5.09
C CYS A 54 10.89 17.75 -4.40
N VAL A 55 9.61 17.79 -4.75
CA VAL A 55 8.60 18.64 -4.13
C VAL A 55 7.49 17.76 -3.55
N THR A 56 6.91 18.17 -2.44
CA THR A 56 5.72 17.51 -1.90
C THR A 56 4.57 17.66 -2.89
N VAL A 57 3.84 16.58 -3.12
CA VAL A 57 2.67 16.60 -4.01
C VAL A 57 1.57 17.37 -3.31
N ASP A 58 1.42 18.63 -3.68
CA ASP A 58 0.32 19.48 -3.26
C ASP A 58 -0.90 19.21 -4.15
N ILE A 59 -2.01 18.87 -3.49
CA ILE A 59 -3.26 18.45 -4.11
C ILE A 59 -3.92 19.63 -4.84
N SER A 60 -3.55 20.86 -4.46
CA SER A 60 -4.06 22.12 -5.02
C SER A 60 -3.84 22.30 -6.53
N VAL A 61 -2.92 21.54 -7.14
CA VAL A 61 -2.50 21.70 -8.54
C VAL A 61 -3.12 20.63 -9.48
N MET A 62 -3.84 19.64 -8.95
CA MET A 62 -4.47 18.59 -9.76
C MET A 62 -5.92 18.93 -10.10
N ASP A 63 -6.42 18.40 -11.23
CA ASP A 63 -7.84 18.49 -11.59
C ASP A 63 -8.70 17.76 -10.53
N ARG A 64 -9.86 18.32 -10.18
CA ARG A 64 -10.67 17.93 -9.00
C ARG A 64 -11.01 16.44 -8.98
N THR A 65 -11.25 15.82 -10.14
CA THR A 65 -11.57 14.39 -10.22
C THR A 65 -10.37 13.47 -10.00
N GLN A 66 -9.16 13.94 -10.34
CA GLN A 66 -7.90 13.24 -10.05
C GLN A 66 -7.49 13.43 -8.59
N VAL A 67 -7.77 14.61 -8.02
CA VAL A 67 -7.59 14.93 -6.60
C VAL A 67 -8.32 13.94 -5.70
N ASP A 68 -9.63 13.74 -5.91
CA ASP A 68 -10.44 12.92 -5.01
C ASP A 68 -9.99 11.45 -5.00
N LYS A 69 -9.65 10.94 -6.18
CA LYS A 69 -9.15 9.58 -6.35
C LYS A 69 -7.77 9.40 -5.71
N PHE A 70 -6.85 10.33 -5.95
CA PHE A 70 -5.51 10.27 -5.37
C PHE A 70 -5.54 10.43 -3.84
N LEU A 71 -6.40 11.29 -3.32
CA LEU A 71 -6.63 11.42 -1.88
C LEU A 71 -7.19 10.12 -1.29
N ALA A 72 -8.14 9.46 -1.97
CA ALA A 72 -8.66 8.18 -1.52
C ALA A 72 -7.57 7.10 -1.44
N VAL A 73 -6.64 7.05 -2.42
CA VAL A 73 -5.49 6.14 -2.36
C VAL A 73 -4.61 6.45 -1.15
N ARG A 74 -4.26 7.72 -0.91
CA ARG A 74 -3.46 8.11 0.27
C ARG A 74 -4.13 7.67 1.58
N VAL A 75 -5.45 7.86 1.68
CA VAL A 75 -6.21 7.47 2.87
C VAL A 75 -6.21 5.96 3.06
N LEU A 76 -6.46 5.19 2.00
CA LEU A 76 -6.44 3.72 2.07
C LEU A 76 -5.03 3.19 2.42
N GLU A 77 -3.97 3.75 1.83
CA GLU A 77 -2.59 3.41 2.18
C GLU A 77 -2.26 3.75 3.64
N CYS A 78 -2.74 4.88 4.17
CA CYS A 78 -2.61 5.20 5.59
C CYS A 78 -3.36 4.21 6.50
N PHE A 79 -4.56 3.78 6.12
CA PHE A 79 -5.29 2.72 6.81
C PHE A 79 -4.55 1.37 6.72
N GLY A 80 -3.94 1.07 5.57
CA GLY A 80 -3.08 -0.10 5.39
C GLY A 80 -1.85 -0.09 6.30
N LEU A 81 -1.17 1.06 6.41
CA LEU A 81 0.00 1.21 7.26
C LEU A 81 -0.37 1.06 8.75
N THR A 82 -1.41 1.78 9.19
CA THR A 82 -1.90 1.69 10.57
C THR A 82 -2.40 0.29 10.92
N GLY A 83 -3.12 -0.37 10.00
CA GLY A 83 -3.54 -1.77 10.14
C GLY A 83 -2.35 -2.72 10.23
N SER A 84 -1.29 -2.48 9.47
CA SER A 84 -0.06 -3.30 9.49
C SER A 84 0.69 -3.16 10.82
N VAL A 85 0.73 -1.95 11.40
CA VAL A 85 1.25 -1.71 12.75
C VAL A 85 0.40 -2.45 13.80
N ALA A 86 -0.93 -2.39 13.69
CA ALA A 86 -1.82 -3.11 14.59
C ALA A 86 -1.62 -4.64 14.48
N CYS A 87 -1.45 -5.17 13.27
CA CYS A 87 -1.12 -6.57 13.03
C CYS A 87 0.20 -6.98 13.71
N LEU A 88 1.25 -6.17 13.59
CA LEU A 88 2.54 -6.40 14.23
C LEU A 88 2.44 -6.39 15.76
N ILE A 89 1.75 -5.41 16.34
CA ILE A 89 1.52 -5.36 17.78
C ILE A 89 0.77 -6.61 18.23
N SER A 90 -0.28 -6.99 17.50
CA SER A 90 -1.11 -8.12 17.90
C SER A 90 -0.39 -9.47 17.81
N ILE A 91 0.44 -9.69 16.79
CA ILE A 91 1.25 -10.92 16.70
C ILE A 91 2.35 -10.94 17.78
N CYS A 92 2.93 -9.80 18.14
CA CYS A 92 3.84 -9.70 19.28
C CYS A 92 3.14 -10.07 20.58
N LEU A 93 1.92 -9.58 20.80
CA LEU A 93 1.11 -9.95 21.96
C LEU A 93 0.77 -11.45 21.99
N LEU A 94 0.57 -12.08 20.84
CA LEU A 94 0.38 -13.54 20.79
C LEU A 94 1.66 -14.31 21.16
N ILE A 95 2.84 -13.85 20.73
CA ILE A 95 4.11 -14.52 21.01
C ILE A 95 4.53 -14.35 22.48
N PHE A 96 4.43 -13.13 23.02
CA PHE A 96 4.94 -12.78 24.35
C PHE A 96 3.88 -12.82 25.44
N GLY A 97 2.61 -12.65 25.08
CA GLY A 97 1.51 -12.47 26.04
C GLY A 97 0.96 -13.74 26.66
N GLY A 98 1.45 -14.94 26.28
CA GLY A 98 1.20 -16.25 26.90
C GLY A 98 -0.28 -16.69 26.97
N MET A 99 -1.10 -15.94 27.70
CA MET A 99 -2.54 -16.11 27.89
C MET A 99 -3.37 -15.84 26.61
N CYS A 100 -2.85 -15.06 25.65
CA CYS A 100 -3.58 -14.72 24.43
C CYS A 100 -3.61 -15.85 23.39
N LEU A 101 -2.66 -16.80 23.46
CA LEU A 101 -2.49 -17.85 22.45
C LEU A 101 -3.59 -18.92 22.53
N GLU A 102 -4.10 -19.21 23.73
CA GLU A 102 -5.16 -20.19 23.94
C GLU A 102 -6.55 -19.62 23.60
N ASN A 103 -6.67 -18.30 23.51
CA ASN A 103 -7.93 -17.65 23.17
C ASN A 103 -8.19 -17.67 21.66
N ARG A 104 -9.01 -18.65 21.24
CA ARG A 104 -9.44 -18.81 19.85
C ARG A 104 -10.08 -17.56 19.26
N PHE A 105 -10.81 -16.78 20.07
CA PHE A 105 -11.48 -15.57 19.61
C PHE A 105 -10.46 -14.51 19.18
N ILE A 106 -9.43 -14.26 20.00
CA ILE A 106 -8.36 -13.30 19.69
C ILE A 106 -7.61 -13.72 18.42
N THR A 107 -7.32 -15.03 18.29
CA THR A 107 -6.64 -15.57 17.11
C THR A 107 -7.46 -15.37 15.83
N MET A 108 -8.78 -15.59 15.89
CA MET A 108 -9.69 -15.32 14.75
C MET A 108 -9.75 -13.83 14.41
N CYS A 109 -9.90 -12.95 15.40
CA CYS A 109 -9.90 -11.50 15.18
C CYS A 109 -8.60 -11.04 14.49
N ASN A 110 -7.46 -11.59 14.88
CA ASN A 110 -6.20 -11.30 14.22
C ASN A 110 -6.19 -11.72 12.75
N MET A 111 -6.66 -12.93 12.41
CA MET A 111 -6.76 -13.34 11.01
C MET A 111 -7.60 -12.36 10.18
N PHE A 112 -8.73 -11.89 10.70
CA PHE A 112 -9.54 -10.89 10.01
C PHE A 112 -8.83 -9.55 9.85
N LEU A 113 -8.10 -9.11 10.88
CA LEU A 113 -7.31 -7.88 10.82
C LEU A 113 -6.22 -7.95 9.75
N PHE A 114 -5.51 -9.08 9.66
CA PHE A 114 -4.49 -9.32 8.62
C PHE A 114 -5.09 -9.30 7.21
N LEU A 115 -6.20 -10.01 7.01
CA LEU A 115 -6.89 -10.06 5.71
C LEU A 115 -7.42 -8.69 5.32
N ALA A 116 -8.06 -7.97 6.23
CA ALA A 116 -8.59 -6.63 5.98
C ALA A 116 -7.46 -5.65 5.63
N THR A 117 -6.37 -5.66 6.39
CA THR A 117 -5.21 -4.79 6.15
C THR A 117 -4.60 -5.05 4.77
N GLY A 118 -4.32 -6.32 4.45
CA GLY A 118 -3.77 -6.69 3.14
C GLY A 118 -4.71 -6.32 1.99
N THR A 119 -6.01 -6.52 2.16
CA THR A 119 -7.02 -6.17 1.16
C THR A 119 -7.06 -4.67 0.90
N VAL A 120 -7.01 -3.84 1.95
CA VAL A 120 -7.00 -2.38 1.82
C VAL A 120 -5.77 -1.88 1.04
N ILE A 121 -4.58 -2.41 1.34
CA ILE A 121 -3.34 -2.08 0.61
C ILE A 121 -3.44 -2.49 -0.86
N VAL A 122 -3.93 -3.70 -1.15
CA VAL A 122 -4.10 -4.18 -2.52
C VAL A 122 -5.12 -3.33 -3.30
N ILE A 123 -6.25 -2.96 -2.68
CA ILE A 123 -7.24 -2.09 -3.32
C ILE A 123 -6.64 -0.73 -3.64
N ALA A 124 -5.89 -0.13 -2.71
CA ALA A 124 -5.28 1.18 -2.92
C ALA A 124 -4.26 1.18 -4.07
N THR A 125 -3.39 0.16 -4.12
CA THR A 125 -2.43 -0.01 -5.22
C THR A 125 -3.11 -0.23 -6.58
N ILE A 126 -4.15 -1.06 -6.65
CA ILE A 126 -4.95 -1.25 -7.87
C ILE A 126 -5.61 0.07 -8.30
N MET A 127 -6.26 0.77 -7.37
CA MET A 127 -6.88 2.05 -7.65
C MET A 127 -5.87 3.03 -8.24
N PHE A 128 -4.69 3.15 -7.63
CA PHE A 128 -3.64 4.01 -8.15
C PHE A 128 -3.19 3.60 -9.56
N ALA A 129 -2.95 2.31 -9.81
CA ALA A 129 -2.56 1.82 -11.12
C ALA A 129 -3.60 2.17 -12.20
N THR A 130 -4.89 2.06 -11.89
CA THR A 130 -5.96 2.43 -12.84
C THR A 130 -5.97 3.93 -13.17
N MET A 131 -5.56 4.81 -12.24
CA MET A 131 -5.49 6.25 -12.49
C MET A 131 -4.43 6.63 -13.52
N ILE A 132 -3.34 5.86 -13.62
CA ILE A 132 -2.26 6.12 -14.58
C ILE A 132 -2.64 5.60 -15.98
N ILE A 133 -3.21 4.39 -16.04
CA ILE A 133 -3.44 3.68 -17.31
C ILE A 133 -4.54 4.36 -18.15
N LEU A 134 -5.63 4.80 -17.53
CA LEU A 134 -6.78 5.40 -18.21
C LEU A 134 -6.43 6.66 -19.04
N PRO A 135 -5.70 7.67 -18.52
CA PRO A 135 -5.33 8.84 -19.30
C PRO A 135 -4.31 8.57 -20.40
N GLU A 136 -3.37 7.62 -20.24
CA GLU A 136 -2.43 7.24 -21.31
C GLU A 136 -3.13 6.54 -22.48
N TYR A 137 -4.09 5.66 -22.19
CA TYR A 137 -4.86 4.95 -23.21
C TYR A 137 -5.77 5.91 -24.01
N VAL A 138 -6.42 6.86 -23.33
CA VAL A 138 -7.24 7.88 -24.00
C VAL A 138 -6.38 8.79 -24.88
N ARG A 139 -5.21 9.23 -24.40
CA ARG A 139 -4.29 10.09 -25.18
C ARG A 139 -3.78 9.37 -26.43
N SER A 140 -3.37 8.11 -26.31
CA SER A 140 -2.87 7.32 -27.45
C SER A 140 -3.96 7.04 -28.50
N PHE A 141 -5.21 6.82 -28.09
CA PHE A 141 -6.36 6.72 -29.01
C PHE A 141 -6.69 8.04 -29.70
N THR A 142 -6.57 9.19 -29.02
CA THR A 142 -6.83 10.50 -29.64
C THR A 142 -5.75 10.87 -30.67
N PHE A 143 -4.48 10.61 -30.37
CA PHE A 143 -3.38 10.86 -31.31
C PHE A 143 -3.42 9.92 -32.53
N ALA A 144 -3.78 8.64 -32.34
CA ALA A 144 -3.94 7.71 -33.47
C ALA A 144 -5.04 8.14 -34.44
N ASN A 145 -6.12 8.76 -33.94
CA ASN A 145 -7.27 9.21 -34.74
C ASN A 145 -7.04 10.60 -35.39
N MET A 146 -6.06 11.38 -34.91
CA MET A 146 -5.66 12.65 -35.54
C MET A 146 -4.67 12.47 -36.68
N ASN A 147 -3.88 11.38 -36.68
CA ASN A 147 -2.90 11.07 -37.71
C ASN A 147 -3.45 10.19 -38.85
N SER A 148 -4.76 9.86 -38.84
CA SER A 148 -5.42 9.05 -39.88
C SER A 148 -6.23 9.89 -40.87
N LYS A 149 -5.90 11.18 -41.04
CA LYS A 149 -6.46 12.06 -42.08
C LYS A 149 -5.36 12.58 -42.99
#